data_AF-A0A1Q7T397-F1
#
_entry.id   AF-A0A1Q7T397-F1
#
_cell.length_a   1.000
_cell.length_b   1.000
_cell.length_c   1.000
_cell.angle_alpha   90.00
_cell.angle_beta   90.00
_cell.angle_gamma   90.00
#
_symmetry.space_group_name_H-M   'P 1'
#
loop_
_entity.id
_entity.type
_entity.pdbx_description
1 polymer ?
#
loop_
_entity_poly.entity_id
_entity_poly.type
_entity_poly.pdbx_seq_one_letter_code
_entity_poly.pdbx_strand_id
1 'polypeptide(L)'
;MRNRFTLLTILGSLAVAMIFSAVAFSRAATPSPGASGYHVIKTVPVGGEGGWDYVYVDSDARRVYVSRGTHTIVLDADTYAVVGDIPDTQGVHGIAVASDLGRGFTSNGRSNDVTIFDLKTLKSIGTVKTDANPDAIIYDAVTKRVFTFNGRGKNATAINAADDTVAGTIDLGGKPEFAVADGNGTIYVNNEDTSALHHLDAQNLKELHHWPLAPCKSPSGLAMDLKTRRLFSVCDEKVMAVVNADTGKVVATPAICEGPDATAFDPSTGYVFASCGDGNLTVIHEDSPDKYTVVENVPTKKSARTMGLDLKTHNIFLPAADFDPPAPGERRGTMKSGSFVIVVIGK
;
A
#
# COMPACT_ATOMS: atom_id res chain seq x y z
N MET A 1 -49.98 -83.68 24.95
CA MET A 1 -49.31 -84.92 24.52
C MET A 1 -47.87 -84.61 24.18
N ARG A 2 -46.95 -85.47 24.64
CA ARG A 2 -45.49 -85.43 24.43
C ARG A 2 -45.13 -85.51 22.94
N ASN A 3 -44.08 -84.82 22.50
CA ASN A 3 -42.86 -85.49 22.03
C ASN A 3 -41.67 -84.55 21.81
N ARG A 4 -40.48 -85.14 22.01
CA ARG A 4 -39.12 -84.60 22.06
C ARG A 4 -38.43 -84.58 20.68
N PHE A 5 -37.19 -84.05 20.68
CA PHE A 5 -36.03 -84.34 19.77
C PHE A 5 -35.96 -83.50 18.47
N THR A 6 -34.83 -82.93 17.99
CA THR A 6 -33.40 -82.83 18.40
C THR A 6 -32.75 -81.67 17.59
N LEU A 7 -31.63 -81.13 18.10
CA LEU A 7 -30.64 -80.28 17.43
C LEU A 7 -30.30 -80.64 15.97
N LEU A 8 -30.09 -79.62 15.13
CA LEU A 8 -28.86 -79.52 14.34
C LEU A 8 -28.52 -78.06 13.98
N THR A 9 -27.33 -77.65 14.40
CA THR A 9 -26.63 -76.40 14.07
C THR A 9 -26.14 -76.37 12.63
N ILE A 10 -26.38 -75.27 11.90
CA ILE A 10 -25.48 -74.80 10.83
C ILE A 10 -25.39 -73.27 10.92
N LEU A 11 -24.21 -72.79 11.35
CA LEU A 11 -23.80 -71.40 11.15
C LEU A 11 -23.50 -71.19 9.66
N GLY A 12 -24.20 -70.25 9.03
CA GLY A 12 -23.90 -69.75 7.68
C GLY A 12 -23.79 -68.23 7.72
N SER A 13 -22.56 -67.73 7.81
CA SER A 13 -22.22 -66.31 7.79
C SER A 13 -22.52 -65.71 6.41
N LEU A 14 -23.60 -64.94 6.27
CA LEU A 14 -23.83 -64.13 5.06
C LEU A 14 -23.05 -62.81 5.20
N ALA A 15 -21.88 -62.74 4.57
CA ALA A 15 -21.20 -61.47 4.33
C ALA A 15 -21.92 -60.72 3.20
N VAL A 16 -22.69 -59.69 3.56
CA VAL A 16 -23.24 -58.74 2.59
C VAL A 16 -22.12 -57.79 2.18
N ALA A 17 -21.55 -58.01 1.00
CA ALA A 17 -20.65 -57.07 0.35
C ALA A 17 -21.45 -55.85 -0.12
N MET A 18 -21.40 -54.75 0.63
CA MET A 18 -21.85 -53.43 0.15
C MET A 18 -20.84 -52.91 -0.86
N ILE A 19 -21.21 -52.96 -2.14
CA ILE A 19 -20.50 -52.27 -3.22
C ILE A 19 -20.83 -50.77 -3.10
N PHE A 20 -19.97 -50.01 -2.41
CA PHE A 20 -19.96 -48.56 -2.52
C PHE A 20 -19.45 -48.18 -3.91
N SER A 21 -20.36 -47.89 -4.83
CA SER A 21 -20.01 -47.20 -6.08
C SER A 21 -19.62 -45.76 -5.70
N ALA A 22 -18.32 -45.50 -5.63
CA ALA A 22 -17.78 -44.15 -5.50
C ALA A 22 -18.08 -43.38 -6.80
N VAL A 23 -19.19 -42.64 -6.82
CA VAL A 23 -19.42 -41.63 -7.84
C VAL A 23 -18.40 -40.52 -7.57
N ALA A 24 -17.32 -40.53 -8.36
CA ALA A 24 -16.35 -39.46 -8.39
C ALA A 24 -17.05 -38.19 -8.91
N PHE A 25 -17.54 -37.35 -7.99
CA PHE A 25 -17.82 -35.96 -8.29
C PHE A 25 -16.51 -35.33 -8.70
N SER A 26 -16.32 -35.17 -10.01
CA SER A 26 -15.30 -34.31 -10.58
C SER A 26 -15.61 -32.91 -10.06
N ARG A 27 -14.87 -32.47 -9.03
CA ARG A 27 -14.78 -31.05 -8.71
C ARG A 27 -14.29 -30.38 -10.00
N ALA A 28 -15.17 -29.65 -10.68
CA ALA A 28 -14.75 -28.72 -11.70
C ALA A 28 -13.65 -27.86 -11.06
N ALA A 29 -12.43 -27.95 -11.59
CA ALA A 29 -11.35 -27.08 -11.18
C ALA A 29 -11.88 -25.64 -11.36
N THR A 30 -11.86 -24.85 -10.30
CA THR A 30 -12.04 -23.41 -10.42
C THR A 30 -11.01 -22.95 -11.46
N PRO A 31 -11.41 -22.25 -12.53
CA PRO A 31 -10.44 -21.76 -13.50
C PRO A 31 -9.34 -21.03 -12.74
N SER A 32 -8.08 -21.35 -13.05
CA SER A 32 -6.98 -20.50 -12.63
C SER A 32 -7.37 -19.07 -12.98
N PRO A 33 -7.21 -18.10 -12.06
CA PRO A 33 -7.34 -16.70 -12.42
C PRO A 33 -6.52 -16.49 -13.70
N GLY A 34 -7.15 -16.01 -14.76
CA GLY A 34 -6.41 -15.60 -15.96
C GLY A 34 -5.40 -14.52 -15.58
N ALA A 35 -4.35 -14.35 -16.38
CA ALA A 35 -3.43 -13.24 -16.20
C ALA A 35 -4.23 -11.92 -16.07
N SER A 36 -3.84 -11.09 -15.11
CA SER A 36 -4.45 -9.78 -14.85
C SER A 36 -4.36 -8.83 -16.06
N GLY A 37 -3.43 -9.13 -16.98
CA GLY A 37 -3.08 -8.34 -18.15
C GLY A 37 -1.98 -7.31 -17.88
N TYR A 38 -1.62 -7.10 -16.61
CA TYR A 38 -0.61 -6.13 -16.24
C TYR A 38 0.80 -6.56 -16.69
N HIS A 39 1.50 -5.64 -17.34
CA HIS A 39 2.88 -5.81 -17.77
C HIS A 39 3.58 -4.45 -17.85
N VAL A 40 4.91 -4.46 -17.96
CA VAL A 40 5.68 -3.24 -18.22
C VAL A 40 5.33 -2.72 -19.61
N ILE A 41 4.62 -1.59 -19.65
CA ILE A 41 4.28 -0.90 -20.91
C ILE A 41 5.32 0.15 -21.30
N LYS A 42 6.05 0.67 -20.31
CA LYS A 42 7.09 1.68 -20.53
C LYS A 42 8.13 1.67 -19.42
N THR A 43 9.38 1.95 -19.77
CA THR A 43 10.41 2.40 -18.84
C THR A 43 10.85 3.79 -19.27
N VAL A 44 10.64 4.77 -18.40
CA VAL A 44 10.86 6.19 -18.68
C VAL A 44 12.16 6.62 -18.01
N PRO A 45 13.23 6.91 -18.77
CA PRO A 45 14.45 7.45 -18.20
C PRO A 45 14.19 8.87 -17.70
N VAL A 46 14.48 9.10 -16.42
CA VAL A 46 14.37 10.41 -15.79
C VAL A 46 15.76 10.91 -15.37
N GLY A 47 16.60 10.01 -14.84
CA GLY A 47 17.93 10.35 -14.34
C GLY A 47 17.87 11.21 -13.07
N GLY A 48 18.95 11.97 -12.85
CA GLY A 48 19.12 12.76 -11.64
C GLY A 48 19.78 11.99 -10.50
N GLU A 49 20.20 12.73 -9.49
CA GLU A 49 20.97 12.23 -8.35
C GLU A 49 20.08 12.02 -7.12
N GLY A 50 20.57 11.23 -6.16
CA GLY A 50 19.87 10.93 -4.91
C GLY A 50 18.83 9.81 -4.99
N GLY A 51 18.32 9.41 -3.83
CA GLY A 51 17.26 8.41 -3.70
C GLY A 51 15.87 8.96 -4.01
N TRP A 52 14.86 8.12 -3.85
CA TRP A 52 13.45 8.43 -3.96
C TRP A 52 12.68 7.72 -2.85
N ASP A 53 11.40 8.08 -2.71
CA ASP A 53 10.47 7.36 -1.85
C ASP A 53 9.08 7.27 -2.50
N TYR A 54 8.06 7.95 -1.98
CA TYR A 54 6.68 7.78 -2.42
C TYR A 54 6.42 8.36 -3.82
N VAL A 55 5.39 7.81 -4.45
CA VAL A 55 4.80 8.36 -5.67
C VAL A 55 3.33 8.64 -5.41
N TYR A 56 2.91 9.87 -5.70
CA TYR A 56 1.50 10.25 -5.66
C TYR A 56 1.01 10.54 -7.08
N VAL A 57 -0.11 9.94 -7.47
CA VAL A 57 -0.74 10.17 -8.77
C VAL A 57 -2.03 10.95 -8.56
N ASP A 58 -2.05 12.20 -9.01
CA ASP A 58 -3.27 12.97 -9.18
C ASP A 58 -3.89 12.57 -10.53
N SER A 59 -4.82 11.61 -10.46
CA SER A 59 -5.47 11.02 -11.63
C SER A 59 -6.33 12.03 -12.39
N ASP A 60 -6.83 13.07 -11.72
CA ASP A 60 -7.68 14.10 -12.32
C ASP A 60 -6.84 15.17 -13.00
N ALA A 61 -5.80 15.67 -12.32
CA ALA A 61 -4.89 16.66 -12.87
C ALA A 61 -3.84 16.08 -13.83
N ARG A 62 -3.80 14.76 -13.99
CA ARG A 62 -2.82 14.02 -14.82
C ARG A 62 -1.38 14.31 -14.41
N ARG A 63 -1.13 14.34 -13.10
CA ARG A 63 0.20 14.59 -12.52
C ARG A 63 0.69 13.40 -11.72
N VAL A 64 1.96 13.05 -11.93
CA VAL A 64 2.67 12.05 -11.12
C VAL A 64 3.78 12.78 -10.37
N TYR A 65 3.63 12.89 -9.05
CA TYR A 65 4.62 13.48 -8.17
C TYR A 65 5.52 12.37 -7.65
N VAL A 66 6.84 12.52 -7.84
CA VAL A 66 7.83 11.55 -7.41
C VAL A 66 8.82 12.25 -6.50
N SER A 67 8.90 11.79 -5.25
CA SER A 67 9.87 12.33 -4.31
C SER A 67 11.29 11.94 -4.74
N ARG A 68 12.20 12.91 -4.67
CA ARG A 68 13.63 12.74 -4.91
C ARG A 68 14.37 13.34 -3.73
N GLY A 69 15.54 12.83 -3.38
CA GLY A 69 16.17 13.10 -2.09
C GLY A 69 16.21 14.58 -1.63
N THR A 70 16.17 15.58 -2.51
CA THR A 70 16.19 17.03 -2.18
C THR A 70 15.07 17.85 -2.83
N HIS A 71 14.21 17.25 -3.64
CA HIS A 71 13.23 17.94 -4.49
C HIS A 71 12.12 16.97 -4.90
N THR A 72 11.00 17.45 -5.43
CA THR A 72 9.94 16.59 -5.99
C THR A 72 9.81 16.87 -7.48
N ILE A 73 10.01 15.83 -8.31
CA ILE A 73 9.78 15.95 -9.74
C ILE A 73 8.30 15.69 -10.03
N VAL A 74 7.79 16.35 -11.07
CA VAL A 74 6.40 16.20 -11.51
C VAL A 74 6.40 15.76 -12.97
N LEU A 75 5.77 14.62 -13.24
CA LEU A 75 5.56 14.11 -14.58
C LEU A 75 4.10 14.30 -15.01
N ASP A 76 3.89 14.40 -16.31
CA ASP A 76 2.59 14.25 -16.93
C ASP A 76 2.22 12.75 -17.02
N ALA A 77 1.04 12.39 -16.52
CA ALA A 77 0.64 10.99 -16.40
C ALA A 77 0.38 10.29 -17.76
N ASP A 78 0.13 11.05 -18.82
CA ASP A 78 -0.23 10.52 -20.13
C ASP A 78 0.98 10.45 -21.07
N THR A 79 1.84 11.47 -21.06
CA THR A 79 3.03 11.57 -21.91
C THR A 79 4.31 11.09 -21.23
N TYR A 80 4.27 10.94 -19.90
CA TYR A 80 5.42 10.62 -19.05
C TYR A 80 6.56 11.64 -19.07
N ALA A 81 6.32 12.82 -19.66
CA ALA A 81 7.31 13.89 -19.68
C ALA A 81 7.42 14.54 -18.30
N VAL A 82 8.64 14.91 -17.91
CA VAL A 82 8.85 15.80 -16.76
C VAL A 82 8.29 17.17 -17.12
N VAL A 83 7.32 17.65 -16.33
CA VAL A 83 6.60 18.91 -16.55
C VAL A 83 6.87 19.94 -15.45
N GLY A 84 7.58 19.55 -14.40
CA GLY A 84 7.97 20.49 -13.36
C GLY A 84 8.81 19.87 -12.26
N ASP A 85 9.24 20.76 -11.37
CA ASP A 85 10.11 20.48 -10.25
C ASP A 85 9.72 21.36 -9.07
N ILE A 86 9.68 20.79 -7.88
CA ILE A 86 9.46 21.49 -6.61
C ILE A 86 10.76 21.38 -5.82
N PRO A 87 11.62 22.43 -5.83
CA PRO A 87 12.93 22.38 -5.19
C PRO A 87 12.84 22.53 -3.67
N ASP A 88 13.97 22.36 -3.01
CA ASP A 88 14.17 22.64 -1.58
C ASP A 88 13.31 21.81 -0.62
N THR A 89 12.92 20.59 -1.02
CA THR A 89 12.18 19.63 -0.19
C THR A 89 13.14 18.59 0.39
N GLN A 90 13.93 19.00 1.39
CA GLN A 90 15.07 18.20 1.88
C GLN A 90 14.62 16.90 2.58
N GLY A 91 14.92 15.77 1.93
CA GLY A 91 14.50 14.46 2.41
C GLY A 91 13.00 14.25 2.25
N VAL A 92 12.43 14.74 1.15
CA VAL A 92 11.02 14.52 0.86
C VAL A 92 10.70 13.03 0.80
N HIS A 93 9.62 12.65 1.47
CA HIS A 93 9.06 11.30 1.45
C HIS A 93 7.80 11.27 0.60
N GLY A 94 6.73 11.92 1.08
CA GLY A 94 5.40 11.90 0.49
C GLY A 94 4.90 13.24 -0.04
N ILE A 95 3.78 13.17 -0.78
CA ILE A 95 3.08 14.32 -1.35
C ILE A 95 1.58 14.19 -1.04
N ALA A 96 0.98 15.24 -0.53
CA ALA A 96 -0.47 15.36 -0.35
C ALA A 96 -1.02 16.49 -1.23
N VAL A 97 -2.19 16.27 -1.84
CA VAL A 97 -2.83 17.23 -2.74
C VAL A 97 -4.20 17.62 -2.19
N ALA A 98 -4.39 18.92 -1.95
CA ALA A 98 -5.67 19.54 -1.63
C ALA A 98 -6.17 20.31 -2.86
N SER A 99 -6.72 19.59 -3.83
CA SER A 99 -7.12 20.14 -5.14
C SER A 99 -8.20 21.20 -5.02
N ASP A 100 -9.10 21.08 -4.03
CA ASP A 100 -10.14 22.05 -3.69
C ASP A 100 -9.59 23.38 -3.17
N LEU A 101 -8.35 23.39 -2.67
CA LEU A 101 -7.64 24.59 -2.24
C LEU A 101 -6.59 25.06 -3.26
N GLY A 102 -6.31 24.26 -4.29
CA GLY A 102 -5.24 24.53 -5.25
C GLY A 102 -3.83 24.41 -4.66
N ARG A 103 -3.68 23.64 -3.56
CA ARG A 103 -2.43 23.53 -2.80
C ARG A 103 -1.94 22.08 -2.74
N GLY A 104 -0.63 21.90 -2.85
CA GLY A 104 0.06 20.65 -2.59
C GLY A 104 1.03 20.79 -1.43
N PHE A 105 1.39 19.67 -0.83
CA PHE A 105 2.19 19.60 0.39
C PHE A 105 3.21 18.46 0.28
N THR A 106 4.45 18.67 0.73
CA THR A 106 5.47 17.61 0.80
C THR A 106 5.93 17.40 2.23
N SER A 107 6.11 16.16 2.68
CA SER A 107 6.73 15.85 3.97
C SER A 107 8.25 15.76 3.83
N ASN A 108 8.99 16.64 4.50
CA ASN A 108 10.44 16.73 4.36
C ASN A 108 11.16 16.17 5.60
N GLY A 109 11.54 14.90 5.55
CA GLY A 109 12.06 14.14 6.69
C GLY A 109 13.40 14.61 7.24
N ARG A 110 14.24 15.28 6.43
CA ARG A 110 15.52 15.84 6.90
C ARG A 110 15.38 17.24 7.48
N SER A 111 14.48 18.07 6.96
CA SER A 111 14.26 19.44 7.45
C SER A 111 13.18 19.56 8.54
N ASN A 112 12.45 18.48 8.82
CA ASN A 112 11.36 18.41 9.80
C ASN A 112 10.31 19.50 9.53
N ASP A 113 9.86 19.59 8.28
CA ASP A 113 8.82 20.51 7.86
C ASP A 113 7.97 19.94 6.72
N VAL A 114 6.90 20.66 6.44
CA VAL A 114 6.10 20.54 5.23
C VAL A 114 6.39 21.72 4.33
N THR A 115 6.73 21.47 3.06
CA THR A 115 6.69 22.51 2.03
C THR A 115 5.28 22.56 1.46
N ILE A 116 4.74 23.77 1.27
CA ILE A 116 3.45 24.00 0.62
C ILE A 116 3.71 24.62 -0.74
N PHE A 117 3.06 24.10 -1.78
CA PHE A 117 3.23 24.59 -3.15
C PHE A 117 1.88 24.82 -3.84
N ASP A 118 1.87 25.75 -4.81
CA ASP A 118 0.71 25.99 -5.66
C ASP A 118 0.63 24.93 -6.77
N LEU A 119 -0.52 24.25 -6.91
CA LEU A 119 -0.66 23.12 -7.83
C LEU A 119 -0.54 23.50 -9.32
N LYS A 120 -0.76 24.78 -9.67
CA LYS A 120 -0.71 25.24 -11.06
C LYS A 120 0.70 25.57 -11.49
N THR A 121 1.45 26.24 -10.62
CA THR A 121 2.77 26.80 -10.90
C THR A 121 3.90 25.95 -10.33
N LEU A 122 3.58 25.03 -9.42
CA LEU A 122 4.52 24.18 -8.67
C LEU A 122 5.50 24.97 -7.78
N LYS A 123 5.24 26.26 -7.58
CA LYS A 123 6.08 27.12 -6.75
C LYS A 123 5.76 26.90 -5.29
N SER A 124 6.80 26.83 -4.46
CA SER A 124 6.65 26.91 -3.00
C SER A 124 5.99 28.24 -2.61
N ILE A 125 4.97 28.15 -1.77
CA ILE A 125 4.20 29.28 -1.24
C ILE A 125 4.25 29.36 0.29
N GLY A 126 4.90 28.40 0.95
CA GLY A 126 5.04 28.41 2.40
C GLY A 126 5.73 27.15 2.94
N THR A 127 6.06 27.19 4.22
CA THR A 127 6.61 26.05 4.95
C THR A 127 6.02 26.02 6.36
N VAL A 128 5.72 24.83 6.88
CA VAL A 128 5.20 24.63 8.24
C VAL A 128 6.08 23.62 8.97
N LYS A 129 6.50 23.93 10.19
CA LYS A 129 7.32 23.00 10.99
C LYS A 129 6.47 21.84 11.51
N THR A 130 7.07 20.66 11.54
CA THR A 130 6.50 19.43 12.11
C THR A 130 7.41 18.90 13.21
N ASP A 131 7.04 17.77 13.80
CA ASP A 131 7.98 16.98 14.58
C ASP A 131 9.00 16.25 13.68
N ALA A 132 9.90 15.47 14.29
CA ALA A 132 11.04 14.88 13.62
C ALA A 132 10.66 13.80 12.59
N ASN A 133 11.25 13.90 11.40
CA ASN A 133 11.08 12.95 10.29
C ASN A 133 9.62 12.77 9.83
N PRO A 134 8.92 13.81 9.37
CA PRO A 134 7.67 13.57 8.65
C PRO A 134 7.96 12.64 7.46
N ASP A 135 7.26 11.51 7.43
CA ASP A 135 7.39 10.46 6.40
C ASP A 135 6.13 10.47 5.54
N ALA A 136 5.10 9.68 5.85
CA ALA A 136 3.83 9.79 5.14
C ALA A 136 3.15 11.15 5.37
N ILE A 137 2.43 11.59 4.35
CA ILE A 137 1.60 12.79 4.39
C ILE A 137 0.32 12.55 3.60
N ILE A 138 -0.83 12.91 4.17
CA ILE A 138 -2.12 12.82 3.49
C ILE A 138 -2.93 14.09 3.71
N TYR A 139 -3.87 14.33 2.80
CA TYR A 139 -4.90 15.36 2.96
C TYR A 139 -6.23 14.68 3.28
N ASP A 140 -6.84 15.06 4.41
CA ASP A 140 -8.20 14.67 4.74
C ASP A 140 -9.18 15.76 4.29
N ALA A 141 -9.97 15.44 3.27
CA ALA A 141 -10.89 16.38 2.63
C ALA A 141 -12.08 16.76 3.52
N VAL A 142 -12.39 15.97 4.56
CA VAL A 142 -13.51 16.23 5.49
C VAL A 142 -13.13 17.34 6.47
N THR A 143 -11.97 17.22 7.12
CA THR A 143 -11.49 18.21 8.09
C THR A 143 -10.70 19.35 7.47
N LYS A 144 -10.37 19.25 6.17
CA LYS A 144 -9.53 20.21 5.44
C LYS A 144 -8.13 20.36 6.07
N ARG A 145 -7.60 19.26 6.58
CA ARG A 145 -6.29 19.19 7.23
C ARG A 145 -5.34 18.28 6.47
N VAL A 146 -4.08 18.67 6.48
CA VAL A 146 -2.96 17.83 6.08
C VAL A 146 -2.37 17.19 7.32
N PHE A 147 -2.15 15.89 7.28
CA PHE A 147 -1.52 15.13 8.36
C PHE A 147 -0.17 14.65 7.90
N THR A 148 0.89 14.97 8.66
CA THR A 148 2.18 14.28 8.55
C THR A 148 2.29 13.20 9.62
N PHE A 149 2.95 12.11 9.29
CA PHE A 149 3.26 11.02 10.20
C PHE A 149 4.76 11.01 10.45
N ASN A 150 5.14 11.38 11.66
CA ASN A 150 6.51 11.73 12.00
C ASN A 150 7.22 10.51 12.58
N GLY A 151 7.97 9.79 11.77
CA GLY A 151 8.57 8.50 12.13
C GLY A 151 9.51 8.57 13.35
N ARG A 152 10.32 9.62 13.46
CA ARG A 152 11.21 9.83 14.63
C ARG A 152 10.50 10.56 15.77
N GLY A 153 9.55 11.44 15.45
CA GLY A 153 8.70 12.14 16.42
C GLY A 153 7.66 11.24 17.10
N LYS A 154 7.38 10.06 16.52
CA LYS A 154 6.43 9.06 17.02
C LYS A 154 4.99 9.56 17.14
N ASN A 155 4.61 10.52 16.31
CA ASN A 155 3.33 11.20 16.36
C ASN A 155 2.84 11.59 14.97
N ALA A 156 1.60 12.08 14.90
CA ALA A 156 1.10 12.81 13.74
C ALA A 156 1.07 14.32 14.03
N THR A 157 1.32 15.15 13.03
CA THR A 157 1.06 16.61 13.07
C THR A 157 -0.09 16.93 12.11
N ALA A 158 -1.11 17.62 12.61
CA ALA A 158 -2.24 18.09 11.80
C ALA A 158 -2.07 19.58 11.49
N ILE A 159 -2.16 19.94 10.20
CA ILE A 159 -1.99 21.30 9.68
C ILE A 159 -3.30 21.70 8.98
N ASN A 160 -3.85 22.86 9.31
CA ASN A 160 -5.00 23.41 8.59
C ASN A 160 -4.55 23.82 7.19
N ALA A 161 -5.09 23.15 6.17
CA ALA A 161 -4.58 23.25 4.79
C ALA A 161 -4.86 24.62 4.14
N ALA A 162 -5.77 25.41 4.70
CA ALA A 162 -6.16 26.72 4.16
C ALA A 162 -5.27 27.87 4.62
N ASP A 163 -4.70 27.80 5.83
CA ASP A 163 -4.02 28.93 6.48
C ASP A 163 -2.67 28.57 7.13
N ASP A 164 -2.21 27.33 6.95
CA ASP A 164 -0.87 26.85 7.34
C ASP A 164 -0.66 26.75 8.86
N THR A 165 -1.73 26.89 9.64
CA THR A 165 -1.66 26.79 11.09
C THR A 165 -1.62 25.33 11.54
N VAL A 166 -0.79 25.02 12.55
CA VAL A 166 -0.77 23.70 13.18
C VAL A 166 -2.00 23.56 14.09
N ALA A 167 -2.88 22.61 13.78
CA ALA A 167 -4.09 22.32 14.54
C ALA A 167 -3.79 21.51 15.82
N GLY A 168 -2.73 20.70 15.79
CA GLY A 168 -2.30 19.90 16.94
C GLY A 168 -1.51 18.67 16.53
N THR A 169 -1.22 17.81 17.50
CA THR A 169 -0.51 16.55 17.31
C THR A 169 -1.26 15.39 17.95
N ILE A 170 -0.99 14.17 17.48
CA ILE A 170 -1.52 12.91 18.03
C ILE A 170 -0.33 12.03 18.34
N ASP A 171 -0.11 11.68 19.61
CA ASP A 171 0.89 10.68 19.98
C ASP A 171 0.45 9.31 19.49
N LEU A 172 1.31 8.63 18.72
CA LEU A 172 1.04 7.30 18.18
C LEU A 172 1.95 6.24 18.84
N GLY A 173 3.02 6.67 19.50
CA GLY A 173 4.14 5.78 19.78
C GLY A 173 4.74 5.18 18.49
N GLY A 174 5.82 4.41 18.65
CA GLY A 174 6.48 3.70 17.55
C GLY A 174 6.90 4.59 16.37
N LYS A 175 6.97 4.01 15.16
CA LYS A 175 7.32 4.68 13.90
C LYS A 175 6.13 4.60 12.94
N PRO A 176 5.29 5.66 12.84
CA PRO A 176 4.20 5.68 11.88
C PRO A 176 4.74 5.77 10.45
N GLU A 177 4.14 5.01 9.53
CA GLU A 177 4.54 4.88 8.12
C GLU A 177 3.37 5.31 7.20
N PHE A 178 2.92 4.50 6.23
CA PHE A 178 1.81 4.86 5.34
C PHE A 178 0.47 5.05 6.07
N ALA A 179 -0.29 6.02 5.58
CA ALA A 179 -1.62 6.35 6.07
C ALA A 179 -2.64 6.52 4.93
N VAL A 180 -3.91 6.32 5.26
CA VAL A 180 -5.05 6.53 4.36
C VAL A 180 -6.21 7.19 5.10
N ALA A 181 -6.85 8.18 4.49
CA ALA A 181 -8.10 8.74 4.97
C ALA A 181 -9.28 7.88 4.50
N ASP A 182 -10.30 7.71 5.34
CA ASP A 182 -11.46 6.87 5.04
C ASP A 182 -12.60 7.63 4.31
N GLY A 183 -12.41 8.93 4.08
CA GLY A 183 -13.40 9.82 3.46
C GLY A 183 -14.52 10.29 4.39
N ASN A 184 -14.52 9.92 5.67
CA ASN A 184 -15.53 10.27 6.67
C ASN A 184 -14.95 10.99 7.89
N GLY A 185 -13.72 11.49 7.79
CA GLY A 185 -13.03 12.21 8.87
C GLY A 185 -12.29 11.30 9.84
N THR A 186 -12.04 10.04 9.47
CA THR A 186 -11.06 9.20 10.16
C THR A 186 -9.91 8.81 9.26
N ILE A 187 -8.79 8.48 9.90
CA ILE A 187 -7.53 8.12 9.23
C ILE A 187 -7.01 6.83 9.82
N TYR A 188 -6.47 5.96 8.97
CA TYR A 188 -5.74 4.77 9.39
C TYR A 188 -4.26 4.94 9.05
N VAL A 189 -3.37 4.51 9.95
CA VAL A 189 -1.91 4.58 9.73
C VAL A 189 -1.21 3.34 10.27
N ASN A 190 -0.30 2.78 9.47
CA ASN A 190 0.58 1.71 9.88
C ASN A 190 1.62 2.22 10.88
N ASN A 191 1.99 1.38 11.83
CA ASN A 191 3.13 1.58 12.71
C ASN A 191 4.15 0.46 12.49
N GLU A 192 5.28 0.80 11.87
CA GLU A 192 6.26 -0.15 11.35
C GLU A 192 6.92 -0.94 12.49
N ASP A 193 7.47 -0.27 13.49
CA ASP A 193 8.27 -0.92 14.54
C ASP A 193 7.41 -1.67 15.58
N THR A 194 6.14 -1.31 15.74
CA THR A 194 5.20 -1.99 16.64
C THR A 194 4.29 -3.00 15.94
N SER A 195 4.30 -3.07 14.61
CA SER A 195 3.45 -3.99 13.82
C SER A 195 1.95 -3.83 14.12
N ALA A 196 1.51 -2.58 14.09
CA ALA A 196 0.16 -2.19 14.47
C ALA A 196 -0.47 -1.19 13.48
N LEU A 197 -1.78 -1.02 13.62
CA LEU A 197 -2.59 -0.09 12.87
C LEU A 197 -3.30 0.85 13.85
N HIS A 198 -3.09 2.15 13.67
CA HIS A 198 -3.84 3.18 14.39
C HIS A 198 -5.07 3.59 13.58
N HIS A 199 -6.17 3.85 14.27
CA HIS A 199 -7.38 4.45 13.72
C HIS A 199 -7.64 5.75 14.47
N LEU A 200 -7.65 6.87 13.73
CA LEU A 200 -7.59 8.22 14.27
C LEU A 200 -8.85 9.00 13.89
N ASP A 201 -9.33 9.81 14.83
CA ASP A 201 -10.30 10.88 14.57
C ASP A 201 -9.55 12.12 14.09
N ALA A 202 -9.72 12.47 12.82
CA ALA A 202 -9.02 13.59 12.20
C ALA A 202 -9.53 14.95 12.71
N GLN A 203 -10.79 15.04 13.16
CA GLN A 203 -11.38 16.29 13.61
C GLN A 203 -10.95 16.61 15.03
N ASN A 204 -11.06 15.62 15.92
CA ASN A 204 -10.80 15.77 17.35
C ASN A 204 -9.34 15.51 17.73
N LEU A 205 -8.51 15.06 16.77
CA LEU A 205 -7.09 14.76 16.94
C LEU A 205 -6.85 13.75 18.06
N LYS A 206 -7.51 12.59 17.95
CA LYS A 206 -7.42 11.51 18.93
C LYS A 206 -7.29 10.16 18.27
N GLU A 207 -6.54 9.27 18.90
CA GLU A 207 -6.61 7.85 18.58
C GLU A 207 -7.93 7.27 19.07
N LEU A 208 -8.66 6.62 18.17
CA LEU A 208 -9.89 5.89 18.45
C LEU A 208 -9.57 4.44 18.83
N HIS A 209 -8.71 3.81 18.03
CA HIS A 209 -8.31 2.42 18.23
C HIS A 209 -6.86 2.19 17.81
N HIS A 210 -6.27 1.17 18.42
CA HIS A 210 -4.95 0.62 18.14
C HIS A 210 -5.12 -0.89 17.99
N TRP A 211 -4.78 -1.43 16.82
CA TRP A 211 -4.93 -2.87 16.55
C TRP A 211 -3.61 -3.54 16.15
N PRO A 212 -3.28 -4.71 16.70
CA PRO A 212 -2.15 -5.49 16.21
C PRO A 212 -2.45 -6.05 14.81
N LEU A 213 -1.42 -6.12 13.95
CA LEU A 213 -1.56 -6.59 12.56
C LEU A 213 -1.07 -8.02 12.33
N ALA A 214 -0.81 -8.80 13.38
CA ALA A 214 -0.27 -10.16 13.25
C ALA A 214 -1.04 -11.01 12.22
N PRO A 215 -0.35 -11.73 11.31
CA PRO A 215 1.09 -11.99 11.29
C PRO A 215 1.95 -10.92 10.60
N CYS A 216 1.34 -9.81 10.14
CA CYS A 216 2.04 -8.75 9.42
C CYS A 216 3.02 -8.02 10.34
N LYS A 217 4.32 -8.12 10.04
CA LYS A 217 5.39 -7.44 10.77
C LYS A 217 6.01 -6.34 9.93
N SER A 218 6.39 -5.24 10.58
CA SER A 218 6.96 -4.08 9.88
C SER A 218 6.10 -3.64 8.70
N PRO A 219 4.81 -3.32 8.96
CA PRO A 219 3.91 -2.88 7.91
C PRO A 219 4.42 -1.58 7.28
N SER A 220 4.61 -1.59 5.96
CA SER A 220 5.09 -0.44 5.19
C SER A 220 3.92 0.25 4.51
N GLY A 221 3.43 -0.27 3.40
CA GLY A 221 2.34 0.30 2.60
C GLY A 221 0.94 0.09 3.19
N LEU A 222 0.05 1.06 2.98
CA LEU A 222 -1.37 0.99 3.36
C LEU A 222 -2.27 1.55 2.24
N ALA A 223 -3.32 0.80 1.87
CA ALA A 223 -4.39 1.22 0.96
C ALA A 223 -5.76 0.83 1.54
N MET A 224 -6.84 1.35 0.97
CA MET A 224 -8.21 1.05 1.43
C MET A 224 -9.19 0.88 0.27
N ASP A 225 -10.02 -0.15 0.35
CA ASP A 225 -11.33 -0.15 -0.31
C ASP A 225 -12.33 0.60 0.59
N LEU A 226 -12.70 1.80 0.17
CA LEU A 226 -13.69 2.63 0.87
C LEU A 226 -15.09 1.99 0.85
N LYS A 227 -15.41 1.19 -0.17
CA LYS A 227 -16.74 0.61 -0.36
C LYS A 227 -17.00 -0.55 0.59
N THR A 228 -16.06 -1.49 0.70
CA THR A 228 -16.20 -2.65 1.61
C THR A 228 -15.54 -2.44 2.97
N ARG A 229 -14.89 -1.28 3.17
CA ARG A 229 -14.14 -0.91 4.37
C ARG A 229 -13.05 -1.94 4.69
N ARG A 230 -12.21 -2.24 3.70
CA ARG A 230 -11.06 -3.12 3.82
C ARG A 230 -9.77 -2.34 3.65
N LEU A 231 -8.89 -2.49 4.63
CA LEU A 231 -7.54 -1.94 4.60
C LEU A 231 -6.58 -3.03 4.13
N PHE A 232 -5.61 -2.64 3.31
CA PHE A 232 -4.60 -3.51 2.73
C PHE A 232 -3.24 -3.05 3.23
N SER A 233 -2.65 -3.77 4.19
CA SER A 233 -1.33 -3.46 4.76
C SER A 233 -0.29 -4.49 4.33
N VAL A 234 0.82 -4.08 3.72
CA VAL A 234 1.88 -4.97 3.22
C VAL A 234 3.08 -4.98 4.16
N CYS A 235 3.79 -6.12 4.26
CA CYS A 235 4.81 -6.33 5.30
C CYS A 235 5.91 -7.34 4.94
N ASP A 236 7.01 -7.31 5.70
CA ASP A 236 8.25 -8.08 5.49
C ASP A 236 8.06 -9.61 5.43
N GLU A 237 7.01 -10.14 6.06
CA GLU A 237 6.69 -11.58 6.09
C GLU A 237 6.07 -12.08 4.77
N LYS A 238 6.22 -11.33 3.66
CA LYS A 238 5.67 -11.64 2.33
C LYS A 238 4.15 -11.84 2.36
N VAL A 239 3.47 -11.06 3.19
CA VAL A 239 2.01 -11.08 3.30
C VAL A 239 1.43 -9.67 3.18
N MET A 240 0.19 -9.60 2.71
CA MET A 240 -0.66 -8.44 2.88
C MET A 240 -1.71 -8.77 3.94
N ALA A 241 -1.73 -8.08 5.07
CA ALA A 241 -2.84 -8.15 6.01
C ALA A 241 -4.02 -7.35 5.47
N VAL A 242 -5.12 -8.05 5.21
CA VAL A 242 -6.41 -7.43 4.91
C VAL A 242 -7.17 -7.25 6.22
N VAL A 243 -7.50 -6.01 6.56
CA VAL A 243 -8.13 -5.66 7.84
C VAL A 243 -9.53 -5.10 7.61
N ASN A 244 -10.51 -5.59 8.36
CA ASN A 244 -11.81 -4.92 8.45
C ASN A 244 -11.62 -3.60 9.22
N ALA A 245 -11.86 -2.48 8.55
CA ALA A 245 -11.58 -1.14 9.08
C ALA A 245 -12.46 -0.75 10.28
N ASP A 246 -13.60 -1.41 10.46
CA ASP A 246 -14.56 -1.13 11.54
C ASP A 246 -14.23 -1.91 12.82
N THR A 247 -13.62 -3.09 12.68
CA THR A 247 -13.38 -3.98 13.82
C THR A 247 -11.91 -4.23 14.12
N GLY A 248 -10.99 -3.80 13.24
CA GLY A 248 -9.56 -4.08 13.35
C GLY A 248 -9.17 -5.54 13.11
N LYS A 249 -10.11 -6.36 12.64
CA LYS A 249 -9.87 -7.80 12.48
C LYS A 249 -9.13 -8.05 11.17
N VAL A 250 -8.00 -8.73 11.23
CA VAL A 250 -7.36 -9.30 10.04
C VAL A 250 -8.26 -10.42 9.49
N VAL A 251 -8.81 -10.24 8.29
CA VAL A 251 -9.76 -11.17 7.64
C VAL A 251 -9.10 -12.07 6.62
N ALA A 252 -7.96 -11.65 6.05
CA ALA A 252 -7.17 -12.44 5.11
C ALA A 252 -5.70 -12.03 5.13
N THR A 253 -4.83 -12.93 4.65
CA THR A 253 -3.38 -12.71 4.55
C THR A 253 -2.82 -13.27 3.24
N PRO A 254 -3.24 -12.79 2.05
CA PRO A 254 -2.68 -13.24 0.78
C PRO A 254 -1.15 -13.04 0.74
N ALA A 255 -0.47 -14.00 0.12
CA ALA A 255 0.98 -13.94 -0.07
C ALA A 255 1.33 -12.88 -1.14
N ILE A 256 2.44 -12.19 -0.92
CA ILE A 256 2.99 -11.17 -1.82
C ILE A 256 4.49 -11.42 -2.08
N CYS A 257 5.07 -10.64 -2.99
CA CYS A 257 6.50 -10.62 -3.28
C CYS A 257 7.37 -10.12 -2.12
N GLU A 258 8.70 -10.15 -2.28
CA GLU A 258 9.67 -9.89 -1.21
C GLU A 258 10.13 -8.44 -1.11
N GLY A 259 10.10 -7.90 0.11
CA GLY A 259 10.50 -6.52 0.42
C GLY A 259 9.49 -5.49 -0.09
N PRO A 260 8.21 -5.59 0.32
CA PRO A 260 7.18 -4.64 -0.08
C PRO A 260 7.39 -3.27 0.56
N ASP A 261 7.00 -2.20 -0.13
CA ASP A 261 7.04 -0.83 0.41
C ASP A 261 5.69 -0.11 0.25
N ALA A 262 5.01 -0.29 -0.89
CA ALA A 262 3.74 0.33 -1.17
C ALA A 262 2.66 -0.68 -1.58
N THR A 263 1.40 -0.27 -1.38
CA THR A 263 0.20 -0.98 -1.82
C THR A 263 -0.81 0.03 -2.35
N ALA A 264 -1.60 -0.38 -3.34
CA ALA A 264 -2.63 0.47 -3.94
C ALA A 264 -3.85 -0.38 -4.31
N PHE A 265 -5.04 0.20 -4.23
CA PHE A 265 -6.30 -0.45 -4.60
C PHE A 265 -6.99 0.30 -5.74
N ASP A 266 -7.43 -0.45 -6.74
CA ASP A 266 -8.24 0.03 -7.83
C ASP A 266 -9.72 -0.36 -7.62
N PRO A 267 -10.59 0.56 -7.19
CA PRO A 267 -12.00 0.25 -6.90
C PRO A 267 -12.80 -0.12 -8.15
N SER A 268 -12.32 0.22 -9.35
CA SER A 268 -13.05 -0.08 -10.59
C SER A 268 -12.81 -1.50 -11.09
N THR A 269 -11.67 -2.09 -10.74
CA THR A 269 -11.26 -3.42 -11.17
C THR A 269 -11.22 -4.44 -10.03
N GLY A 270 -11.25 -4.00 -8.77
CA GLY A 270 -11.11 -4.85 -7.60
C GLY A 270 -9.68 -5.36 -7.39
N TYR A 271 -8.69 -4.82 -8.12
CA TYR A 271 -7.31 -5.22 -7.94
C TYR A 271 -6.63 -4.42 -6.82
N VAL A 272 -5.92 -5.14 -5.97
CA VAL A 272 -4.96 -4.62 -5.00
C VAL A 272 -3.55 -5.01 -5.47
N PHE A 273 -2.61 -4.10 -5.35
CA PHE A 273 -1.23 -4.29 -5.80
C PHE A 273 -0.28 -4.22 -4.62
N ALA A 274 0.79 -5.03 -4.63
CA ALA A 274 1.93 -4.88 -3.72
C ALA A 274 3.22 -4.77 -4.52
N SER A 275 3.93 -3.65 -4.43
CA SER A 275 5.20 -3.41 -5.13
C SER A 275 6.37 -3.79 -4.24
N CYS A 276 7.32 -4.55 -4.78
CA CYS A 276 8.37 -5.20 -3.99
C CYS A 276 9.77 -4.95 -4.53
N GLY A 277 10.74 -4.84 -3.61
CA GLY A 277 12.14 -4.56 -3.93
C GLY A 277 12.84 -5.68 -4.70
N ASP A 278 12.30 -6.90 -4.66
CA ASP A 278 12.77 -8.04 -5.44
C ASP A 278 12.53 -7.91 -6.96
N GLY A 279 11.77 -6.90 -7.41
CA GLY A 279 11.46 -6.67 -8.80
C GLY A 279 10.19 -7.38 -9.27
N ASN A 280 9.20 -7.51 -8.38
CA ASN A 280 7.86 -7.98 -8.72
C ASN A 280 6.78 -7.01 -8.22
N LEU A 281 5.64 -7.06 -8.89
CA LEU A 281 4.39 -6.48 -8.46
C LEU A 281 3.38 -7.61 -8.28
N THR A 282 2.99 -7.93 -7.05
CA THR A 282 1.91 -8.88 -6.81
C THR A 282 0.58 -8.24 -7.13
N VAL A 283 -0.23 -8.89 -7.96
CA VAL A 283 -1.61 -8.51 -8.27
C VAL A 283 -2.56 -9.44 -7.54
N ILE A 284 -3.44 -8.87 -6.71
CA ILE A 284 -4.45 -9.58 -5.93
C ILE A 284 -5.82 -9.06 -6.35
N HIS A 285 -6.79 -9.93 -6.54
CA HIS A 285 -8.18 -9.54 -6.74
C HIS A 285 -8.97 -9.69 -5.43
N GLU A 286 -9.72 -8.67 -5.06
CA GLU A 286 -10.73 -8.72 -4.01
C GLU A 286 -12.01 -9.36 -4.56
N ASP A 287 -12.22 -10.65 -4.29
CA ASP A 287 -13.41 -11.38 -4.75
C ASP A 287 -14.65 -11.04 -3.91
N SER A 288 -14.42 -10.78 -2.62
CA SER A 288 -15.40 -10.30 -1.64
C SER A 288 -14.65 -9.70 -0.44
N PRO A 289 -15.33 -9.01 0.49
CA PRO A 289 -14.66 -8.38 1.63
C PRO A 289 -13.76 -9.32 2.45
N ASP A 290 -14.03 -10.63 2.44
CA ASP A 290 -13.27 -11.63 3.21
C ASP A 290 -12.64 -12.72 2.32
N LYS A 291 -12.60 -12.53 1.00
CA LYS A 291 -12.03 -13.50 0.05
C LYS A 291 -11.18 -12.81 -1.01
N TYR A 292 -9.94 -13.28 -1.15
CA TYR A 292 -8.93 -12.68 -2.01
C TYR A 292 -8.23 -13.76 -2.83
N THR A 293 -7.88 -13.40 -4.05
CA THR A 293 -7.18 -14.28 -4.98
C THR A 293 -5.89 -13.61 -5.44
N VAL A 294 -4.75 -14.21 -5.13
CA VAL A 294 -3.46 -13.81 -5.73
C VAL A 294 -3.49 -14.25 -7.19
N VAL A 295 -3.45 -13.28 -8.11
CA VAL A 295 -3.59 -13.54 -9.55
C VAL A 295 -2.25 -13.86 -10.17
N GLU A 296 -1.25 -13.00 -9.96
CA GLU A 296 0.11 -13.21 -10.46
C GLU A 296 1.13 -12.30 -9.78
N ASN A 297 2.42 -12.58 -10.01
CA ASN A 297 3.52 -11.65 -9.77
C ASN A 297 4.01 -11.15 -11.12
N VAL A 298 3.73 -9.89 -11.44
CA VAL A 298 4.18 -9.24 -12.67
C VAL A 298 5.67 -8.87 -12.51
N PRO A 299 6.57 -9.32 -13.39
CA PRO A 299 7.97 -8.90 -13.33
C PRO A 299 8.11 -7.38 -13.55
N THR A 300 8.85 -6.73 -12.66
CA THR A 300 9.23 -5.31 -12.73
C THR A 300 10.74 -5.16 -12.69
N LYS A 301 11.25 -3.95 -12.40
CA LYS A 301 12.68 -3.71 -12.16
C LYS A 301 12.98 -3.90 -10.68
N LYS A 302 14.04 -4.64 -10.35
CA LYS A 302 14.57 -4.69 -8.96
C LYS A 302 14.74 -3.27 -8.42
N SER A 303 14.39 -3.04 -7.16
CA SER A 303 14.22 -1.73 -6.48
C SER A 303 12.90 -0.98 -6.70
N ALA A 304 12.03 -1.42 -7.61
CA ALA A 304 10.72 -0.81 -7.87
C ALA A 304 9.68 -1.15 -6.77
N ARG A 305 9.93 -0.68 -5.55
CA ARG A 305 9.20 -1.09 -4.34
C ARG A 305 8.16 -0.09 -3.85
N THR A 306 8.26 1.18 -4.22
CA THR A 306 7.18 2.17 -4.05
C THR A 306 6.37 2.30 -5.34
N MET A 307 5.15 2.83 -5.25
CA MET A 307 4.30 3.04 -6.42
C MET A 307 3.25 4.12 -6.21
N GLY A 308 2.70 4.61 -7.32
CA GLY A 308 1.45 5.35 -7.35
C GLY A 308 0.55 4.81 -8.47
N LEU A 309 -0.75 4.72 -8.21
CA LEU A 309 -1.75 4.17 -9.12
C LEU A 309 -2.59 5.31 -9.73
N ASP A 310 -2.68 5.33 -11.05
CA ASP A 310 -3.61 6.16 -11.79
C ASP A 310 -4.96 5.45 -11.92
N LEU A 311 -5.98 5.95 -11.22
CA LEU A 311 -7.31 5.36 -11.24
C LEU A 311 -8.05 5.56 -12.57
N LYS A 312 -7.58 6.47 -13.43
CA LYS A 312 -8.22 6.76 -14.71
C LYS A 312 -7.80 5.80 -15.81
N THR A 313 -6.52 5.44 -15.84
CA THR A 313 -5.97 4.53 -16.87
C THR A 313 -5.58 3.18 -16.31
N HIS A 314 -5.67 3.00 -14.99
CA HIS A 314 -5.19 1.83 -14.26
C HIS A 314 -3.68 1.60 -14.38
N ASN A 315 -2.92 2.63 -14.78
CA ASN A 315 -1.46 2.53 -14.88
C ASN A 315 -0.82 2.72 -13.51
N ILE A 316 0.26 2.00 -13.25
CA ILE A 316 1.02 2.08 -12.01
C ILE A 316 2.41 2.60 -12.34
N PHE A 317 2.86 3.60 -11.59
CA PHE A 317 4.16 4.23 -11.74
C PHE A 317 5.07 3.77 -10.61
N LEU A 318 6.15 3.07 -10.96
CA LEU A 318 7.11 2.53 -9.99
C LEU A 318 8.50 3.13 -10.25
N PRO A 319 8.99 4.01 -9.37
CA PRO A 319 10.34 4.54 -9.47
C PRO A 319 11.35 3.45 -9.14
N ALA A 320 12.44 3.40 -9.91
CA ALA A 320 13.46 2.38 -9.77
C ALA A 320 14.82 2.90 -10.25
N ALA A 321 15.90 2.24 -9.85
CA ALA A 321 17.23 2.51 -10.36
C ALA A 321 18.09 1.24 -10.33
N ASP A 322 19.28 1.31 -10.91
CA ASP A 322 20.29 0.29 -10.73
C ASP A 322 21.19 0.66 -9.56
N PHE A 323 21.66 -0.35 -8.84
CA PHE A 323 22.57 -0.18 -7.71
C PHE A 323 23.81 -1.02 -7.90
N ASP A 324 24.95 -0.47 -7.47
CA ASP A 324 26.12 -1.29 -7.16
C ASP A 324 25.87 -2.07 -5.87
N PRO A 325 26.50 -3.24 -5.69
CA PRO A 325 26.43 -3.96 -4.43
C PRO A 325 26.84 -3.07 -3.25
N PRO A 326 26.26 -3.26 -2.05
CA PRO A 326 26.70 -2.55 -0.85
C PRO A 326 28.19 -2.78 -0.60
N ALA A 327 28.91 -1.72 -0.22
CA ALA A 327 30.28 -1.87 0.25
C ALA A 327 30.31 -2.69 1.55
N PRO A 328 31.45 -3.31 1.92
CA PRO A 328 31.58 -4.04 3.18
C PRO A 328 31.15 -3.18 4.38
N GLY A 329 30.15 -3.63 5.13
CA GLY A 329 29.60 -2.93 6.30
C GLY A 329 28.43 -1.98 6.00
N GLU A 330 28.09 -1.76 4.73
CA GLU A 330 26.92 -0.99 4.34
C GLU A 330 25.69 -1.89 4.14
N ARG A 331 24.52 -1.40 4.53
CA ARG A 331 23.25 -2.13 4.35
C ARG A 331 22.70 -1.98 2.93
N ARG A 332 22.95 -0.85 2.27
CA ARG A 332 22.36 -0.50 0.97
C ARG A 332 23.47 -0.26 -0.05
N GLY A 333 23.19 -0.64 -1.29
CA GLY A 333 24.04 -0.30 -2.43
C GLY A 333 23.99 1.18 -2.78
N THR A 334 24.98 1.63 -3.54
CA THR A 334 24.99 2.98 -4.11
C THR A 334 24.25 2.98 -5.44
N MET A 335 23.34 3.95 -5.63
CA MET A 335 22.62 4.10 -6.90
C MET A 335 23.62 4.45 -8.02
N LYS A 336 23.51 3.78 -9.16
CA LYS A 336 24.29 4.11 -10.35
C LYS A 336 23.79 5.43 -10.94
N SER A 337 24.70 6.37 -11.16
CA SER A 337 24.36 7.67 -11.75
C SER A 337 23.63 7.50 -13.09
N GLY A 338 22.58 8.29 -13.30
CA GLY A 338 21.75 8.27 -14.51
C GLY A 338 20.83 7.05 -14.66
N SER A 339 20.82 6.10 -13.72
CA SER A 339 20.00 4.88 -13.82
C SER A 339 18.56 5.01 -13.33
N PHE A 340 18.19 6.18 -12.76
CA PHE A 340 16.85 6.41 -12.25
C PHE A 340 15.81 6.45 -13.38
N VAL A 341 14.76 5.64 -13.24
CA VAL A 341 13.67 5.47 -14.19
C VAL A 341 12.33 5.43 -13.47
N ILE A 342 11.26 5.70 -14.22
CA ILE A 342 9.90 5.31 -13.84
C ILE A 342 9.48 4.12 -14.70
N VAL A 343 9.21 2.98 -14.06
CA VAL A 343 8.61 1.82 -14.72
C VAL A 343 7.10 2.01 -14.68
N VAL A 344 6.46 2.00 -15.84
CA VAL A 344 5.00 2.10 -15.97
C VAL A 344 4.44 0.72 -16.26
N ILE A 345 3.55 0.26 -15.40
CA ILE A 345 2.80 -0.99 -15.53
C ILE A 345 1.38 -0.65 -15.99
N GLY A 346 0.87 -1.39 -16.97
CA GLY A 346 -0.46 -1.20 -17.55
C GLY A 346 -0.96 -2.47 -18.22
N LYS A 347 -2.18 -2.44 -18.77
CA LYS A 347 -2.81 -3.55 -19.50
C LYS A 347 -2.79 -3.34 -21.00
#